data_AF-A0A965QQL5-F1
#
_entry.id   AF-A0A965QQL5-F1
#
_cell.length_a   1.000
_cell.length_b   1.000
_cell.length_c   1.000
_cell.angle_alpha   90.00
_cell.angle_beta   90.00
_cell.angle_gamma   90.00
#
_symmetry.space_group_name_H-M   'P 1'
#
loop_
_entity.id
_entity.type
_entity.pdbx_description
1 polymer ?
#
loop_
_entity_poly.entity_id
_entity_poly.type
_entity_poly.pdbx_seq_one_letter_code
_entity_poly.pdbx_strand_id
1 'polypeptide(L)' 'MKNPLYQIFFLLLSINAFADLGVSEDFIERFSSLPSYTNVKISPDGKMISVLTKMPDDKKGLSIF' A
#
# COMPACT_ATOMS: atom_id res chain seq x y z
N MET A 1 -19.01 35.84 22.00
CA MET A 1 -19.32 35.38 20.62
C MET A 1 -18.09 34.68 20.10
N LYS A 2 -18.16 33.38 19.77
CA LYS A 2 -17.00 32.65 19.22
C LYS A 2 -16.73 33.20 17.82
N ASN A 3 -15.57 33.80 17.60
CA ASN A 3 -15.24 34.42 16.31
C ASN A 3 -14.96 33.28 15.29
N PRO A 4 -15.80 33.10 14.25
CA PRO A 4 -15.73 31.94 13.35
C PRO A 4 -14.41 31.83 12.60
N LEU A 5 -13.65 32.94 12.53
CA LEU A 5 -12.31 32.99 11.97
C LEU A 5 -11.30 32.08 12.68
N TYR A 6 -11.42 31.92 14.01
CA TYR A 6 -10.51 31.02 14.74
C TYR A 6 -10.77 29.55 14.40
N GLN A 7 -12.03 29.16 14.20
CA GLN A 7 -12.36 27.78 13.78
C GLN A 7 -11.81 27.45 12.40
N ILE A 8 -11.88 28.39 11.46
CA ILE A 8 -11.32 28.24 10.12
C ILE A 8 -9.79 28.11 10.18
N PHE A 9 -9.13 28.90 11.02
CA PHE A 9 -7.68 28.81 11.22
C PHE A 9 -7.25 27.45 11.80
N PHE A 10 -7.97 26.93 12.81
CA PHE A 10 -7.69 25.60 13.37
C PHE A 10 -7.93 24.47 12.36
N LEU A 11 -8.97 24.59 11.52
CA LEU A 11 -9.22 23.63 10.43
C LEU A 11 -8.08 23.66 9.39
N LEU A 12 -7.61 24.84 8.97
CA LEU A 12 -6.53 24.97 8.00
C LEU A 12 -5.18 24.47 8.54
N LEU A 13 -4.92 24.62 9.84
CA LEU A 13 -3.71 24.10 10.49
C LEU A 13 -3.71 22.57 10.52
N SER A 14 -4.88 21.94 10.72
CA SER A 14 -5.00 20.48 10.75
C SER A 14 -4.71 19.82 9.39
N ILE A 15 -4.98 20.50 8.28
CA ILE A 15 -4.76 19.95 6.93
C ILE A 15 -3.27 19.93 6.57
N ASN A 16 -2.49 20.91 7.06
CA ASN A 16 -1.05 20.98 6.82
C ASN A 16 -0.23 20.04 7.73
N ALA A 17 -0.80 19.59 8.86
CA ALA A 17 -0.13 18.66 9.78
C ALA A 17 -0.06 17.20 9.26
N PHE A 18 -0.80 16.87 8.19
CA PHE A 18 -0.76 15.55 7.54
C PHE A 18 0.13 15.50 6.29
N ALA A 19 0.87 16.57 5.98
CA ALA A 19 1.56 16.73 4.70
C ALA A 19 2.96 16.12 4.61
N ASP A 20 3.38 15.30 5.58
CA ASP A 20 4.61 14.49 5.48
C ASP A 20 4.39 13.05 5.98
N LEU A 21 3.26 12.46 5.57
CA LEU A 21 3.03 11.01 5.67
C LEU A 21 3.81 10.26 4.56
N GLY A 22 5.04 10.71 4.29
CA GLY A 22 5.96 10.04 3.38
C GLY A 22 6.32 8.66 3.92
N VAL A 23 6.42 7.70 3.02
CA VAL A 23 6.95 6.38 3.35
C VAL A 23 8.47 6.49 3.37
N SER A 24 9.14 5.94 4.38
CA SER A 24 10.62 6.03 4.46
C SER A 24 11.29 5.33 3.27
N GLU A 25 12.45 5.84 2.85
CA GLU A 25 13.23 5.23 1.76
C GLU A 25 13.56 3.76 2.07
N ASP A 26 13.99 3.47 3.30
CA ASP A 26 14.22 2.10 3.80
C ASP A 26 12.99 1.20 3.66
N PHE A 27 11.78 1.74 3.91
CA PHE A 27 10.56 0.99 3.72
C PHE A 27 10.31 0.72 2.24
N ILE A 28 10.47 1.74 1.39
CA ILE A 28 10.27 1.59 -0.07
C ILE A 28 11.24 0.55 -0.63
N GLU A 29 12.52 0.59 -0.26
CA GLU A 29 13.53 -0.36 -0.69
C GLU A 29 13.17 -1.79 -0.27
N ARG A 30 12.83 -1.98 1.01
CA ARG A 30 12.43 -3.29 1.55
C ARG A 30 11.17 -3.82 0.87
N PHE A 31 10.13 -2.99 0.71
CA PHE A 31 8.88 -3.41 0.10
C PHE A 31 9.02 -3.67 -1.41
N SER A 32 9.86 -2.90 -2.11
CA SER A 32 10.11 -3.09 -3.55
C SER A 32 10.87 -4.38 -3.84
N SER A 33 11.64 -4.89 -2.88
CA SER A 33 12.34 -6.19 -3.00
C SER A 33 11.42 -7.40 -2.84
N LEU A 34 10.20 -7.22 -2.31
CA LEU A 34 9.30 -8.33 -2.09
C LEU A 34 8.74 -8.85 -3.42
N PRO A 35 8.56 -10.17 -3.55
CA PRO A 35 7.89 -10.73 -4.72
C PRO A 35 6.49 -10.13 -4.84
N SER A 36 6.23 -9.48 -5.97
CA SER A 36 4.90 -8.98 -6.28
C SER A 36 4.04 -10.14 -6.75
N TYR A 37 3.07 -10.53 -5.92
CA TYR A 37 2.05 -11.52 -6.26
C TYR A 37 0.86 -10.83 -6.94
N THR A 38 0.43 -11.39 -8.06
CA THR A 38 -0.73 -10.91 -8.83
C THR A 38 -1.63 -12.08 -9.19
N ASN A 39 -2.86 -11.80 -9.61
CA ASN A 39 -3.77 -12.81 -10.16
C ASN A 39 -3.99 -14.01 -9.22
N VAL A 40 -4.29 -13.70 -7.95
CA VAL A 40 -4.57 -14.69 -6.91
C VAL A 40 -5.84 -15.47 -7.28
N LYS A 41 -5.76 -16.80 -7.27
CA LYS A 41 -6.94 -17.68 -7.42
C LYS A 41 -6.96 -18.71 -6.30
N ILE A 42 -8.14 -18.94 -5.75
CA ILE A 42 -8.40 -19.92 -4.70
C ILE A 42 -9.12 -21.11 -5.33
N SER A 43 -8.75 -22.33 -4.95
CA SER A 43 -9.47 -23.52 -5.42
C SER A 43 -10.93 -23.53 -4.97
N PRO A 44 -11.82 -24.24 -5.67
CA PRO A 44 -13.24 -24.31 -5.29
C PRO A 44 -13.49 -24.84 -3.87
N ASP A 45 -12.59 -25.68 -3.36
CA ASP A 45 -12.64 -26.22 -2.00
C ASP A 45 -11.95 -25.34 -0.94
N GLY A 46 -11.37 -24.21 -1.34
CA GLY A 46 -10.73 -23.25 -0.45
C GLY A 46 -9.38 -23.68 0.11
N LYS A 47 -8.85 -24.83 -0.29
CA LYS A 47 -7.63 -25.40 0.30
C LYS A 47 -6.33 -24.95 -0.34
N MET A 48 -6.40 -24.54 -1.61
CA MET A 48 -5.22 -24.20 -2.40
C MET A 48 -5.28 -22.76 -2.86
N ILE A 49 -4.14 -22.09 -2.86
CA ILE A 49 -3.99 -20.73 -3.39
C ILE A 49 -2.94 -20.76 -4.48
N SER A 50 -3.28 -20.20 -5.64
CA SER A 50 -2.33 -19.97 -6.74
C SER A 50 -2.12 -18.49 -6.96
N VAL A 51 -0.87 -18.11 -7.20
CA VAL A 51 -0.46 -16.71 -7.43
C VAL A 51 0.51 -16.64 -8.61
N LEU A 52 0.46 -15.53 -9.35
CA LEU A 52 1.47 -15.18 -10.35
C LEU A 52 2.49 -14.23 -9.74
N THR A 53 3.72 -14.69 -9.62
CA THR A 53 4.85 -13.93 -9.08
C THR A 53 5.59 -13.24 -10.21
N LYS A 54 5.79 -11.92 -10.12
CA LYS A 54 6.66 -11.19 -11.05
C LYS A 54 8.13 -11.54 -10.77
N MET A 55 8.86 -12.01 -11.77
CA MET A 55 10.30 -12.26 -11.69
C MET A 55 11.10 -11.08 -12.30
N PRO A 56 12.40 -10.95 -11.97
CA PRO A 56 13.25 -9.85 -12.45
C PRO A 56 13.31 -9.69 -13.97
N ASP A 57 13.21 -10.79 -14.74
CA ASP A 57 13.28 -10.79 -16.21
C ASP A 57 11.91 -10.57 -16.89
N ASP A 58 10.94 -9.92 -16.23
CA ASP A 58 9.52 -9.82 -16.65
C ASP A 58 8.81 -11.18 -16.90
N LYS A 59 9.45 -12.29 -16.52
CA LYS A 59 8.84 -13.62 -16.49
C LYS A 59 7.80 -13.68 -15.37
N LYS A 60 6.81 -14.56 -15.56
CA LYS A 60 5.78 -14.84 -14.55
C LYS A 60 6.00 -16.24 -14.00
N GLY A 61 6.21 -16.34 -12.69
CA GLY A 61 6.23 -17.62 -11.98
C GLY A 61 4.83 -17.98 -11.51
N LEU A 62 4.45 -19.26 -11.61
CA LEU A 62 3.27 -19.80 -10.96
C LEU A 62 3.70 -20.43 -9.63
N SER A 63 3.16 -19.94 -8.52
CA SER A 63 3.35 -20.53 -7.20
C SER A 63 2.02 -21.05 -6.68
N ILE A 64 2.03 -22.24 -6.07
CA ILE A 64 0.85 -22.93 -5.53
C ILE A 64 1.16 -23.29 -4.08
N PHE A 65 0.28 -22.91 -3.17
CA PHE A 65 0.34 -23.18 -1.73
C PHE A 65 -0.84 -24.04 -1.31
#